data_AF-A0AAD4MN47-F1
#
_entry.id   AF-A0AAD4MN47-F1
#
_cell.length_a   1.000
_cell.length_b   1.000
_cell.length_c   1.000
_cell.angle_alpha   90.00
_cell.angle_beta   90.00
_cell.angle_gamma   90.00
#
_symmetry.space_group_name_H-M   'P 1'
#
loop_
_entity.id
_entity.type
_entity.pdbx_description
1 polymer ?
#
loop_
_entity_poly.entity_id
_entity_poly.type
_entity_poly.pdbx_seq_one_letter_code
_entity_poly.pdbx_strand_id
1 'polypeptide(L)'
;MSSKRAAITELYKQGQGVNNIARLLKMHKQSVIRAVSRFKELGTLEDRPRSGRPPDNRWKPSSIVVPYNAAVSDFAEDRERTLCR
;
A
#
# COMPACT_ATOMS: atom_id res chain seq x y z
N MET A 1 -1.68 -3.13 -3.25
CA MET A 1 -1.16 -3.74 -4.50
C MET A 1 0.31 -4.10 -4.38
N SER A 2 0.68 -5.39 -4.32
CA SER A 2 2.08 -5.80 -4.37
C SER A 2 2.53 -5.91 -5.83
N SER A 3 3.23 -4.90 -6.36
CA SER A 3 3.54 -4.76 -7.80
C SER A 3 4.16 -6.01 -8.44
N LYS A 4 4.93 -6.78 -7.66
CA LYS A 4 5.62 -8.00 -8.12
C LYS A 4 4.66 -9.14 -8.49
N ARG A 5 3.47 -9.20 -7.88
CA ARG A 5 2.51 -10.30 -8.12
C ARG A 5 1.76 -10.14 -9.43
N ALA A 6 1.38 -8.90 -9.76
CA ALA A 6 0.78 -8.57 -11.05
C ALA A 6 1.71 -8.98 -12.19
N ALA A 7 2.99 -8.62 -12.10
CA ALA A 7 4.01 -9.00 -13.08
C ALA A 7 4.16 -10.52 -13.23
N ILE A 8 4.13 -11.29 -12.14
CA ILE A 8 4.16 -12.76 -12.21
C ILE A 8 2.94 -13.30 -12.97
N THR A 9 1.75 -12.79 -12.66
CA THR A 9 0.50 -13.25 -13.29
C THR A 9 0.45 -12.89 -14.77
N GLU A 10 0.90 -11.69 -15.16
CA GLU A 10 0.98 -11.27 -16.56
C GLU A 10 1.92 -12.16 -17.37
N LEU A 11 3.14 -12.39 -16.87
CA LEU A 11 4.10 -13.28 -17.52
C LEU A 11 3.58 -14.74 -17.59
N TYR A 12 2.86 -15.19 -16.55
CA TYR A 12 2.24 -16.51 -16.55
C TYR A 12 1.12 -16.62 -17.61
N LYS A 13 0.29 -15.58 -17.76
CA LYS A 13 -0.74 -15.51 -18.82
C LYS A 13 -0.14 -15.49 -20.22
N GLN A 14 1.06 -14.91 -20.39
CA GLN A 14 1.84 -14.95 -21.62
C GLN A 14 2.45 -16.35 -21.91
N GLY A 15 2.23 -17.35 -21.05
CA GLY A 15 2.72 -18.72 -21.23
C GLY A 15 4.17 -18.92 -20.81
N GLN A 16 4.79 -17.96 -20.11
CA GLN A 16 6.16 -18.11 -19.64
C GLN A 16 6.26 -19.16 -18.53
N GLY A 17 7.30 -20.00 -18.61
CA GLY A 17 7.58 -21.00 -17.60
C GLY A 17 8.03 -20.37 -16.27
N VAL A 18 7.69 -21.02 -15.15
CA VAL A 18 8.00 -20.56 -13.78
C VAL A 18 9.50 -20.25 -13.59
N ASN A 19 10.39 -21.08 -14.14
CA ASN A 19 11.84 -20.85 -14.04
C ASN A 19 12.26 -19.57 -14.79
N ASN A 20 11.68 -19.30 -15.96
CA ASN A 20 11.99 -18.09 -16.74
C ASN A 20 11.49 -16.84 -16.00
N ILE A 21 10.27 -16.89 -15.45
CA ILE A 21 9.69 -15.81 -14.65
C ILE A 21 10.57 -15.50 -13.43
N ALA A 22 11.05 -16.54 -12.73
CA ALA A 22 11.94 -16.37 -11.58
C ALA A 22 13.26 -15.68 -11.95
N ARG A 23 13.86 -16.02 -13.11
CA ARG A 23 15.09 -15.39 -13.61
C ARG A 23 14.84 -13.94 -14.04
N LEU A 24 13.76 -13.68 -14.78
CA LEU A 24 13.40 -12.34 -15.25
C LEU A 24 13.15 -11.36 -14.10
N LEU A 25 12.38 -11.79 -13.10
CA LEU A 25 12.03 -10.95 -11.95
C LEU A 25 13.07 -11.00 -10.82
N LYS A 26 14.15 -11.79 -10.98
CA LYS A 26 15.18 -12.04 -9.95
C LYS A 26 14.56 -12.44 -8.61
N MET A 27 13.58 -13.33 -8.65
CA MET A 27 12.84 -13.81 -7.49
C MET A 27 13.10 -15.29 -7.22
N HIS A 28 12.97 -15.69 -5.96
CA HIS A 28 13.04 -17.09 -5.59
C HIS A 28 11.91 -17.90 -6.25
N LYS A 29 12.26 -19.04 -6.84
CA LYS A 29 11.32 -19.92 -7.58
C LYS A 29 10.08 -20.28 -6.75
N GLN A 30 10.26 -20.59 -5.46
CA GLN A 30 9.12 -20.96 -4.60
C GLN A 30 8.11 -19.83 -4.45
N SER A 31 8.55 -18.57 -4.48
CA SER A 31 7.66 -17.41 -4.41
C SER A 31 6.79 -17.30 -5.67
N VAL A 32 7.36 -17.58 -6.84
CA VAL A 32 6.65 -17.61 -8.12
C VAL A 32 5.65 -18.76 -8.14
N ILE A 33 6.04 -19.97 -7.72
CA ILE A 33 5.13 -21.12 -7.61
C ILE A 33 3.92 -20.79 -6.73
N ARG A 34 4.16 -20.25 -5.52
CA ARG A 34 3.08 -19.86 -4.60
C ARG A 34 2.17 -18.77 -5.18
N ALA A 35 2.70 -17.86 -5.98
CA ALA A 35 1.90 -16.84 -6.65
C ALA A 35 1.03 -17.44 -7.77
N VAL A 36 1.59 -18.32 -8.60
CA VAL A 36 0.85 -19.02 -9.67
C VAL A 36 -0.23 -19.93 -9.10
N SER A 37 0.08 -20.74 -8.07
CA SER A 37 -0.93 -21.58 -7.41
C SER A 37 -2.08 -20.76 -6.83
N ARG A 38 -1.78 -19.62 -6.20
CA ARG A 38 -2.80 -18.68 -5.72
C ARG A 38 -3.67 -18.14 -6.84
N PHE A 39 -3.06 -17.70 -7.94
CA PHE A 39 -3.79 -17.19 -9.09
C PHE A 39 -4.71 -18.25 -9.70
N LYS A 40 -4.27 -19.52 -9.77
CA LYS A 40 -5.10 -20.64 -10.23
C LYS A 40 -6.30 -20.94 -9.33
N GLU A 41 -6.13 -20.79 -8.01
CA GLU A 41 -7.20 -21.08 -7.05
C GLU A 41 -8.23 -19.93 -6.95
N LEU A 42 -7.78 -18.68 -6.91
CA LEU A 42 -8.65 -17.53 -6.66
C LEU A 42 -9.03 -16.74 -7.91
N GLY A 43 -8.24 -16.82 -8.98
CA GLY A 43 -8.38 -15.97 -10.16
C GLY A 43 -8.05 -14.48 -9.91
N THR A 44 -7.73 -14.09 -8.68
CA THR A 44 -7.45 -12.71 -8.28
C THR A 44 -5.97 -12.49 -7.97
N LEU A 45 -5.56 -11.23 -7.95
CA LEU A 45 -4.20 -10.79 -7.57
C LEU A 45 -4.06 -10.53 -6.05
N GLU A 46 -5.18 -10.57 -5.34
CA GLU A 46 -5.26 -10.32 -3.91
C GLU A 46 -4.70 -11.49 -3.08
N ASP A 47 -4.37 -11.21 -1.82
CA ASP A 47 -3.99 -12.27 -0.90
C ASP A 47 -5.17 -13.16 -0.54
N ARG A 48 -4.85 -14.42 -0.21
CA ARG A 48 -5.84 -15.32 0.40
C ARG A 48 -6.32 -14.68 1.70
N PRO A 49 -7.64 -14.66 1.96
CA PRO A 49 -8.11 -14.28 3.27
C PRO A 49 -7.44 -15.17 4.32
N ARG A 50 -6.93 -14.55 5.39
CA ARG A 50 -6.29 -15.31 6.46
C ARG A 50 -7.36 -16.18 7.11
N SER A 51 -7.07 -17.47 7.27
CA SER A 51 -7.88 -18.32 8.12
C SER A 51 -7.48 -18.12 9.59
N GLY A 52 -8.46 -18.15 10.49
CA GLY A 52 -8.23 -18.07 11.94
C GLY A 52 -8.41 -16.66 12.52
N ARG A 53 -7.36 -16.14 13.16
CA ARG A 53 -7.45 -14.90 13.97
C ARG A 53 -7.82 -13.69 13.09
N PRO A 54 -8.91 -12.97 13.42
CA PRO A 54 -9.26 -11.73 12.74
C PRO A 54 -8.12 -10.70 12.82
N PRO A 55 -7.96 -9.83 11.81
CA PRO A 55 -7.03 -8.71 11.92
C PRO A 55 -7.44 -7.84 13.12
N ASP A 56 -6.45 -7.46 13.93
CA ASP A 56 -6.65 -6.55 15.06
C ASP A 56 -7.10 -5.19 14.52
N ASN A 57 -8.38 -4.88 14.67
CA ASN A 57 -9.02 -3.65 14.20
C ASN A 57 -8.89 -2.51 15.21
N ARG A 58 -8.06 -2.66 16.24
CA ARG A 58 -7.88 -1.69 17.33
C ARG A 58 -7.20 -0.40 16.90
N TRP A 59 -6.47 -0.39 15.78
CA TRP A 59 -5.84 0.82 15.26
C TRP A 59 -6.80 1.63 14.38
N LYS A 60 -7.53 2.55 15.00
CA LYS A 60 -8.09 3.71 14.32
C LYS A 60 -7.04 4.82 14.40
N PRO A 61 -6.39 5.25 13.30
CA PRO A 61 -5.62 6.48 13.36
C PRO A 61 -6.58 7.58 13.80
N SER A 62 -6.24 8.24 14.90
CA SER A 62 -6.98 9.40 15.37
C SER A 62 -7.19 10.33 14.18
N SER A 63 -8.46 10.56 13.85
CA SER A 63 -8.94 11.63 13.00
C SER A 63 -8.66 13.02 13.60
N ILE A 64 -7.46 13.22 14.14
CA ILE A 64 -6.99 14.46 14.75
C ILE A 64 -5.60 14.71 14.17
N VAL A 65 -5.54 15.02 12.87
CA VAL A 65 -4.54 15.97 12.43
C VAL A 65 -5.20 17.32 12.63
N VAL A 66 -4.97 17.95 13.78
CA VAL A 66 -5.27 19.38 13.91
C VAL A 66 -4.33 20.07 12.92
N PRO A 67 -4.82 20.81 11.92
CA PRO A 67 -3.92 21.51 11.02
C PRO A 67 -3.19 22.61 11.80
N TYR A 68 -1.86 22.56 11.75
CA TYR A 68 -0.92 23.53 12.35
C TYR A 68 -1.13 24.98 11.87
N ASN A 69 -2.02 25.20 10.90
CA ASN A 69 -2.24 26.50 10.26
C ASN A 69 -3.35 27.35 10.91
N ALA A 70 -4.02 26.87 11.97
CA ALA A 70 -5.04 27.65 12.68
C ALA A 70 -4.47 28.62 13.74
N ALA A 71 -3.16 28.61 14.01
CA ALA A 71 -2.54 29.41 15.08
C ALA A 71 -1.66 30.58 14.57
N VAL A 72 -1.73 30.93 13.28
CA VAL A 72 -0.84 31.97 12.69
C VAL A 72 -1.59 33.25 12.31
N SER A 73 -2.92 33.31 12.40
CA SER A 73 -3.69 34.52 12.06
C SER A 73 -3.77 35.56 13.18
N ASP A 74 -3.52 35.19 14.44
CA ASP A 74 -3.72 36.12 15.58
C ASP A 74 -2.53 37.06 15.83
N PHE A 75 -1.38 36.85 15.19
CA PHE A 75 -0.20 37.73 15.32
C PHE A 75 -0.09 38.80 14.23
N ALA A 76 -0.97 38.78 13.21
CA ALA A 76 -0.86 39.68 12.05
C ALA A 76 -1.69 40.97 12.19
N GLU A 77 -2.67 41.04 13.08
CA GLU A 77 -3.55 42.23 13.19
C GLU A 77 -3.11 43.26 14.25
N ASP A 78 -2.17 42.92 15.15
CA ASP A 78 -1.70 43.85 16.20
C ASP A 78 -0.58 44.81 15.77
N ARG A 79 -0.02 44.63 14.56
CA ARG A 79 1.00 45.57 14.03
C ARG A 79 0.43 46.80 13.32
N GLU A 80 -0.87 46.87 13.08
CA GLU A 80 -1.51 48.07 12.53
C GLU A 80 -2.10 48.99 13.62
N ARG A 81 -2.06 48.59 14.90
CA ARG A 81 -2.68 49.34 16.01
C ARG A 81 -1.72 50.11 16.91
N THR A 82 -0.46 50.28 16.50
CA THR A 82 0.56 51.04 17.26
C THR A 82 1.11 52.27 16.53
N LEU A 83 0.44 52.77 15.48
CA LEU A 83 0.82 54.02 14.79
C LEU A 83 -0.21 55.16 14.91
N CYS A 84 -1.02 55.17 15.96
CA CYS A 84 -1.79 56.35 16.37
C CYS A 84 -1.98 56.39 17.89
N ARG A 85 -1.00 56.93 18.61
CA ARG A 85 -1.20 57.94 19.67
C ARG A 85 0.13 58.59 20.05
#